data_AF-A0A7D7PPW8-F1
#
_entry.id   AF-A0A7D7PPW8-F1
#
_cell.length_a   1.000
_cell.length_b   1.000
_cell.length_c   1.000
_cell.angle_alpha   90.00
_cell.angle_beta   90.00
_cell.angle_gamma   90.00
#
_symmetry.space_group_name_H-M   'P 1'
#
loop_
_entity.id
_entity.type
_entity.pdbx_description
1 polymer ?
#
loop_
_entity_poly.entity_id
_entity_poly.type
_entity_poly.pdbx_seq_one_letter_code
_entity_poly.pdbx_strand_id
1 'polypeptide(L)'
;MSTEEQDLTRQDAIVESTKAAGFYVAGIYREKASGARADRAELLRLIADLQPGEVVVAEKIDRISRLPLAEAERLVASIRAKGARLAVPGVVDLTELAAEAKGVAKVVLESVQDMLLKLALQIARDDYEDRRERQRQGVELAKQSGKYAGRKADTLAHDRIIALRTAGHSIAETARLARCSESQVKRVWAMRGDVDGQKGKSPRKAG
;
A
#
# COMPACT_ATOMS: atom_id res chain seq x y z
N MET A 1 12.54 7.98 -14.36
CA MET A 1 12.21 8.54 -13.03
C MET A 1 11.87 7.38 -12.12
N SER A 2 12.79 7.01 -11.24
CA SER A 2 12.63 5.90 -10.30
C SER A 2 11.54 6.23 -9.28
N THR A 3 10.87 5.22 -8.73
CA THR A 3 9.85 5.38 -7.69
C THR A 3 10.40 6.15 -6.48
N GLU A 4 11.70 5.97 -6.20
CA GLU A 4 12.41 6.68 -5.12
C GLU A 4 12.59 8.17 -5.39
N GLU A 5 12.86 8.57 -6.64
CA GLU A 5 13.02 9.99 -7.00
C GLU A 5 11.70 10.75 -6.89
N GLN A 6 10.58 10.13 -7.30
CA GLN A 6 9.24 10.71 -7.17
C GLN A 6 8.79 10.86 -5.71
N ASP A 7 9.18 9.93 -4.84
CA ASP A 7 8.84 9.98 -3.42
C ASP A 7 9.63 11.08 -2.70
N LEU A 8 10.91 11.29 -3.05
CA LEU A 8 11.73 12.36 -2.50
C LEU A 8 11.19 13.76 -2.89
N THR A 9 10.84 13.97 -4.16
CA THR A 9 10.33 15.27 -4.62
C THR A 9 9.01 15.67 -3.96
N ARG A 10 8.12 14.69 -3.72
CA ARG A 10 6.84 14.96 -3.03
C ARG A 10 7.05 15.33 -1.58
N GLN A 11 7.98 14.66 -0.91
CA GLN A 11 8.25 14.92 0.49
C GLN A 11 8.87 16.29 0.70
N ASP A 12 9.82 16.68 -0.15
CA ASP A 12 10.43 18.01 -0.10
C ASP A 12 9.38 19.09 -0.31
N ALA A 13 8.42 18.89 -1.22
CA ALA A 13 7.31 19.84 -1.41
C ALA A 13 6.44 20.01 -0.16
N ILE A 14 6.22 18.96 0.64
CA ILE A 14 5.44 19.02 1.88
C ILE A 14 6.23 19.71 3.00
N VAL A 15 7.52 19.41 3.09
CA VAL A 15 8.41 20.08 4.06
C VAL A 15 8.44 21.57 3.76
N GLU A 16 8.61 21.95 2.49
CA GLU A 16 8.63 23.36 2.08
C GLU A 16 7.28 24.05 2.26
N SER A 17 6.15 23.38 1.95
CA SER A 17 4.82 23.97 2.20
C SER A 17 4.52 24.13 3.70
N THR A 18 4.98 23.20 4.53
CA THR A 18 4.83 23.25 6.00
C THR A 18 5.66 24.39 6.58
N LYS A 19 6.90 24.56 6.12
CA LYS A 19 7.73 25.73 6.49
C LYS A 19 7.12 27.05 6.01
N ALA A 20 6.59 27.09 4.79
CA ALA A 20 5.94 28.28 4.24
C ALA A 20 4.68 28.67 5.03
N ALA A 21 3.99 27.69 5.62
CA ALA A 21 2.88 27.91 6.54
C ALA A 21 3.32 28.34 7.95
N GLY A 22 4.63 28.56 8.18
CA GLY A 22 5.17 29.08 9.45
C GLY A 22 5.51 28.01 10.48
N PHE A 23 5.44 26.72 10.13
CA PHE A 23 5.74 25.64 11.05
C PHE A 23 7.22 25.22 11.02
N TYR A 24 7.77 24.94 12.20
CA TYR A 24 9.05 24.24 12.32
C TYR A 24 8.85 22.74 12.20
N VAL A 25 9.63 22.08 11.33
CA VAL A 25 9.56 20.63 11.13
C VAL A 25 10.43 19.94 12.19
N ALA A 26 9.79 19.50 13.28
CA ALA A 26 10.47 18.82 14.40
C ALA A 26 10.96 17.40 14.06
N GLY A 27 10.32 16.73 13.09
CA GLY A 27 10.69 15.38 12.69
C GLY A 27 9.92 14.91 11.47
N ILE A 28 10.48 13.91 10.77
CA ILE A 28 9.89 13.33 9.58
C ILE A 28 9.85 11.81 9.75
N TYR A 29 8.66 11.22 9.65
CA TYR A 29 8.41 9.80 9.87
C TYR A 29 7.98 9.14 8.56
N ARG A 30 8.68 8.09 8.14
CA ARG A 30 8.45 7.41 6.85
C ARG A 30 8.01 5.97 7.06
N GLU A 31 6.76 5.68 6.74
CA GLU A 31 6.21 4.32 6.87
C GLU A 31 6.12 3.60 5.52
N LYS A 32 6.78 2.45 5.41
CA LYS A 32 6.71 1.54 4.25
C LYS A 32 5.53 0.56 4.36
N ALA A 33 5.04 0.31 5.57
CA ALA A 33 3.86 -0.52 5.78
C ALA A 33 2.60 0.12 5.16
N SER A 34 1.67 -0.73 4.71
CA SER A 34 0.37 -0.27 4.21
C SER A 34 -0.37 0.54 5.27
N GLY A 35 -0.97 1.66 4.86
CA GLY A 35 -1.84 2.47 5.73
C GLY A 35 -3.16 1.79 6.13
N ALA A 36 -3.40 0.56 5.68
CA ALA A 36 -4.60 -0.23 6.02
C ALA A 36 -4.54 -0.88 7.41
N ARG A 37 -3.45 -0.71 8.17
CA ARG A 37 -3.33 -1.22 9.54
C ARG A 37 -2.93 -0.12 10.51
N ALA A 38 -3.41 -0.20 11.74
CA ALA A 38 -3.08 0.74 12.81
C ALA A 38 -1.73 0.44 13.50
N ASP A 39 -1.24 -0.80 13.47
CA ASP A 39 -0.02 -1.30 14.14
C ASP A 39 1.27 -0.94 13.38
N ARG A 40 1.43 0.34 13.05
CA ARG A 40 2.55 0.86 12.25
C ARG A 40 3.65 1.40 13.15
N ALA A 41 4.85 0.81 13.08
CA ALA A 41 5.96 1.15 13.97
C ALA A 41 6.34 2.64 13.90
N GLU A 42 6.41 3.22 12.69
CA GLU A 42 6.78 4.63 12.53
C GLU A 42 5.66 5.58 12.95
N LEU A 43 4.39 5.17 12.79
CA LEU A 43 3.25 5.93 13.28
C LEU A 43 3.22 5.95 14.81
N LEU A 44 3.44 4.80 15.44
CA LEU A 44 3.48 4.68 16.89
C LEU A 44 4.64 5.50 17.47
N ARG A 45 5.79 5.50 16.80
CA ARG A 45 6.94 6.34 17.16
C ARG A 45 6.60 7.83 17.08
N LEU A 46 5.97 8.27 15.98
CA LEU A 46 5.47 9.65 15.84
C LEU A 46 4.56 10.04 16.99
N ILE A 47 3.56 9.20 17.32
CA ILE A 47 2.63 9.48 18.43
C ILE A 47 3.34 9.50 19.79
N ALA A 48 4.35 8.65 19.98
CA ALA A 48 5.13 8.61 21.20
C ALA A 48 5.91 9.92 21.40
N ASP A 49 6.56 10.40 20.35
CA ASP A 49 7.43 11.58 20.35
C ASP A 49 6.67 12.91 20.43
N LEU A 50 5.36 12.91 20.10
CA LEU A 50 4.51 14.11 20.10
C LEU A 50 4.51 14.87 21.44
N GLN A 51 4.70 16.18 21.34
CA GLN A 51 4.61 17.14 22.44
C GLN A 51 3.32 17.98 22.38
N PRO A 52 2.84 18.51 23.52
CA PRO A 52 1.71 19.42 23.54
C PRO A 52 1.94 20.66 22.67
N GLY A 53 0.95 21.04 21.87
CA GLY A 53 1.02 22.18 20.96
C GLY A 53 1.59 21.84 19.57
N GLU A 54 2.12 20.65 19.35
CA GLU A 54 2.60 20.22 18.03
C GLU A 54 1.45 19.91 17.06
N VAL A 55 1.76 20.01 15.77
CA VAL A 55 0.84 19.73 14.67
C VAL A 55 1.39 18.58 13.83
N VAL A 56 0.61 17.51 13.73
CA VAL A 56 0.88 16.41 12.80
C VAL A 56 0.33 16.80 11.43
N VAL A 57 1.21 16.95 10.45
CA VAL A 57 0.84 17.17 9.06
C VAL A 57 0.94 15.85 8.31
N ALA A 58 -0.20 15.36 7.81
CA ALA A 58 -0.22 14.20 6.93
C ALA A 58 0.02 14.64 5.48
N GLU A 59 0.89 13.92 4.75
CA GLU A 59 1.12 14.13 3.32
C GLU A 59 -0.19 14.14 2.51
N LYS A 60 -1.04 13.16 2.78
CA LYS A 60 -2.40 13.04 2.24
C LYS A 60 -3.28 12.38 3.27
N ILE A 61 -4.55 12.78 3.30
CA ILE A 61 -5.60 12.09 4.05
C ILE A 61 -5.69 10.59 3.69
N ASP A 62 -5.28 10.22 2.47
CA ASP A 62 -5.30 8.85 1.93
C ASP A 62 -4.55 7.81 2.79
N ARG A 63 -3.52 8.22 3.56
CA ARG A 63 -2.81 7.30 4.47
C ARG A 63 -3.57 7.04 5.78
N ILE A 64 -4.45 7.95 6.17
CA ILE A 64 -5.34 7.81 7.32
C ILE A 64 -6.65 7.14 6.89
N SER A 65 -7.18 7.49 5.72
CA SER A 65 -8.46 7.00 5.21
C SER A 65 -8.48 5.52 4.80
N ARG A 66 -7.30 4.91 4.66
CA ARG A 66 -7.16 3.45 4.52
C ARG A 66 -7.52 2.68 5.79
N LEU A 67 -7.51 3.34 6.95
CA LEU A 67 -8.03 2.78 8.19
C LEU A 67 -9.57 2.79 8.14
N PRO A 68 -10.25 1.83 8.80
CA PRO A 68 -11.66 1.98 9.14
C PRO A 68 -11.91 3.30 9.90
N LEU A 69 -13.07 3.93 9.72
CA LEU A 69 -13.37 5.21 10.36
C LEU A 69 -13.11 5.18 11.89
N ALA A 70 -13.54 4.12 12.57
CA ALA A 70 -13.31 3.96 14.01
C ALA A 70 -11.82 3.89 14.39
N GLU A 71 -10.95 3.37 13.53
CA GLU A 71 -9.50 3.39 13.75
C GLU A 71 -8.89 4.76 13.46
N ALA A 72 -9.37 5.46 12.43
CA ALA A 72 -8.96 6.84 12.16
C ALA A 72 -9.36 7.78 13.30
N GLU A 73 -10.58 7.66 13.84
CA GLU A 73 -11.03 8.41 15.00
C GLU A 73 -10.17 8.12 16.24
N ARG A 74 -9.82 6.85 16.48
CA ARG A 74 -8.90 6.48 17.57
C ARG A 74 -7.50 7.07 17.40
N LEU A 75 -6.99 7.13 16.18
CA LEU A 75 -5.72 7.79 15.87
C LEU A 75 -5.78 9.28 16.19
N VAL A 76 -6.83 9.98 15.74
CA VAL A 76 -7.05 11.39 16.05
C VAL A 76 -7.14 11.61 17.56
N ALA A 77 -7.89 10.76 18.28
CA ALA A 77 -8.02 10.83 19.73
C ALA A 77 -6.66 10.64 20.42
N SER A 78 -5.81 9.74 19.93
CA SER A 78 -4.46 9.50 20.47
C SER A 78 -3.54 10.70 20.30
N ILE A 79 -3.61 11.39 19.15
CA ILE A 79 -2.87 12.63 18.90
C ILE A 79 -3.37 13.73 19.85
N ARG A 80 -4.69 13.89 20.01
CA ARG A 80 -5.28 14.87 20.92
C ARG A 80 -4.94 14.61 22.39
N ALA A 81 -4.87 13.34 22.79
CA ALA A 81 -4.47 12.96 24.15
C ALA A 81 -3.03 13.40 24.50
N LYS A 82 -2.17 13.57 23.48
CA LYS A 82 -0.82 14.16 23.63
C LYS A 82 -0.83 15.69 23.68
N GLY A 83 -1.98 16.34 23.55
CA GLY A 83 -2.10 17.80 23.41
C GLY A 83 -1.69 18.31 22.03
N ALA A 84 -1.51 17.41 21.06
CA ALA A 84 -1.18 17.73 19.68
C ALA A 84 -2.44 17.77 18.80
N ARG A 85 -2.31 18.31 17.59
CA ARG A 85 -3.41 18.45 16.63
C ARG A 85 -3.06 17.76 15.31
N LEU A 86 -4.08 17.32 14.58
CA LEU A 86 -3.92 16.78 13.24
C LEU A 86 -4.35 17.83 12.23
N ALA A 87 -3.42 18.28 11.39
CA ALA A 87 -3.71 19.13 10.24
C ALA A 87 -3.89 18.24 9.00
N VAL A 88 -5.06 18.34 8.38
CA VAL A 88 -5.40 17.58 7.18
C VAL A 88 -5.51 18.55 6.00
N PRO A 89 -4.71 18.38 4.93
CA PRO A 89 -4.81 19.24 3.76
C PRO A 89 -6.23 19.26 3.18
N GLY A 90 -6.76 20.45 2.93
CA GLY A 90 -8.10 20.66 2.36
C GLY A 90 -9.26 20.68 3.36
N VAL A 91 -9.00 20.44 4.64
CA VAL A 91 -9.98 20.67 5.72
C VAL A 91 -9.76 22.05 6.31
N VAL A 92 -10.83 22.82 6.47
CA VAL A 92 -10.76 24.14 7.12
C VAL A 92 -10.29 23.96 8.56
N ASP A 93 -9.31 24.75 8.96
CA ASP A 93 -8.83 24.78 10.34
C ASP A 93 -9.45 25.95 11.10
N LEU A 94 -10.39 25.65 12.00
CA LEU A 94 -11.05 26.62 12.87
C LEU A 94 -10.33 26.78 14.21
N THR A 95 -9.14 26.19 14.37
CA THR A 95 -8.42 26.13 15.65
C THR A 95 -8.09 27.51 16.23
N GLU A 96 -7.58 28.42 15.40
CA GLU A 96 -7.23 29.77 15.86
C GLU A 96 -8.48 30.54 16.28
N LEU A 97 -9.53 30.48 15.45
CA LEU A 97 -10.82 31.11 15.75
C LEU A 97 -11.46 30.54 17.03
N ALA A 98 -11.34 29.24 17.27
CA ALA A 98 -11.82 28.59 18.49
C ALA A 98 -11.01 29.00 19.73
N ALA A 99 -9.70 29.25 19.57
CA ALA A 99 -8.83 29.68 20.67
C ALA A 99 -9.15 31.11 21.14
N GLU A 100 -9.58 31.99 20.23
CA GLU A 100 -10.01 33.37 20.55
C GLU A 100 -11.43 33.44 21.12
N ALA A 101 -12.26 32.45 20.82
CA ALA A 101 -13.65 32.37 21.29
C ALA A 101 -13.76 32.00 22.78
N LYS A 102 -14.88 32.39 23.39
CA LYS A 102 -15.22 32.09 24.80
C LYS A 102 -16.65 31.56 24.93
N GLY A 103 -16.90 30.82 26.01
CA GLY A 103 -18.23 30.29 26.35
C GLY A 103 -18.77 29.38 25.25
N VAL A 104 -20.05 29.58 24.91
CA VAL A 104 -20.78 28.74 23.92
C VAL A 104 -20.11 28.77 22.54
N ALA A 105 -19.59 29.92 22.10
CA ALA A 105 -18.96 30.05 20.79
C ALA A 105 -17.76 29.12 20.62
N LYS A 106 -16.93 28.98 21.67
CA LYS A 106 -15.78 28.06 21.68
C LYS A 106 -16.23 26.61 21.52
N VAL A 107 -17.25 26.19 22.28
CA VAL A 107 -17.79 24.82 22.24
C VAL A 107 -18.34 24.50 20.85
N VAL A 108 -19.05 25.45 20.22
CA VAL A 108 -19.58 25.28 18.87
C VAL A 108 -18.45 25.14 17.86
N LEU A 109 -17.44 26.01 17.90
CA LEU A 109 -16.31 25.96 16.96
C LEU A 109 -15.51 24.66 17.08
N GLU A 110 -15.24 24.19 18.30
CA GLU A 110 -14.59 22.89 18.54
C GLU A 110 -15.44 21.72 18.00
N SER A 111 -16.75 21.76 18.21
CA SER A 111 -17.68 20.74 17.70
C SER A 111 -17.75 20.73 16.16
N VAL A 112 -17.73 21.90 15.53
CA VAL A 112 -17.72 22.05 14.07
C VAL A 112 -16.40 21.53 13.51
N GLN A 113 -15.26 21.86 14.12
CA GLN A 113 -13.95 21.33 13.73
C GLN A 113 -13.94 19.79 13.77
N ASP A 114 -14.50 19.21 14.84
CA ASP A 114 -14.61 17.76 15.00
C ASP A 114 -15.49 17.13 13.92
N MET A 115 -16.63 17.76 13.61
CA MET A 115 -17.53 17.30 12.55
C MET A 115 -16.86 17.38 11.17
N LEU A 116 -16.19 18.49 10.85
CA LEU A 116 -15.48 18.67 9.59
C LEU A 116 -14.39 17.62 9.41
N LEU A 117 -13.63 17.34 10.47
CA LEU A 117 -12.61 16.30 10.44
C LEU A 117 -13.22 14.92 10.20
N LYS A 118 -14.30 14.57 10.91
CA LYS A 118 -15.00 13.28 10.72
C LYS A 118 -15.55 13.11 9.30
N LEU A 119 -16.18 14.15 8.76
CA LEU A 119 -16.69 14.15 7.39
C LEU A 119 -15.56 13.98 6.38
N ALA A 120 -14.45 14.68 6.55
CA ALA A 120 -13.29 14.54 5.67
C ALA A 120 -12.71 13.12 5.72
N LEU A 121 -12.60 12.52 6.91
CA LEU A 121 -12.15 11.14 7.08
C LEU A 121 -13.09 10.13 6.40
N GLN A 122 -14.40 10.33 6.54
CA GLN A 122 -15.41 9.47 5.89
C GLN A 122 -15.36 9.58 4.37
N ILE A 123 -15.35 10.80 3.82
CA ILE A 123 -15.26 11.03 2.36
C ILE A 123 -14.01 10.35 1.80
N ALA A 124 -12.86 10.52 2.45
CA ALA A 124 -11.62 9.90 2.00
C ALA A 124 -11.64 8.37 2.12
N ARG A 125 -12.45 7.80 3.01
CA ARG A 125 -12.65 6.36 3.17
C ARG A 125 -13.50 5.82 2.02
N ASP A 126 -14.63 6.47 1.74
CA ASP A 126 -15.53 6.09 0.64
C ASP A 126 -14.78 6.11 -0.70
N ASP A 127 -14.01 7.18 -0.94
CA ASP A 127 -13.12 7.31 -2.10
C ASP A 127 -12.14 6.14 -2.25
N TYR A 128 -11.57 5.67 -1.12
CA TYR A 128 -10.64 4.55 -1.10
C TYR A 128 -11.35 3.23 -1.44
N GLU A 129 -12.51 2.99 -0.83
CA GLU A 129 -13.31 1.79 -1.07
C GLU A 129 -13.80 1.73 -2.53
N ASP A 130 -14.28 2.84 -3.08
CA ASP A 130 -14.71 2.96 -4.47
C ASP A 130 -13.58 2.65 -5.45
N ARG A 131 -12.37 3.16 -5.22
CA ARG A 131 -11.20 2.86 -6.07
C ARG A 131 -10.87 1.38 -6.03
N ARG A 132 -10.93 0.77 -4.85
CA ARG A 132 -10.63 -0.66 -4.65
C ARG A 132 -11.67 -1.54 -5.33
N GLU A 133 -12.94 -1.17 -5.23
CA GLU A 133 -14.04 -1.87 -5.89
C GLU A 133 -13.93 -1.78 -7.42
N ARG A 134 -13.65 -0.59 -7.96
CA ARG A 134 -13.38 -0.41 -9.40
C ARG A 134 -12.18 -1.23 -9.88
N GLN A 135 -11.11 -1.30 -9.10
CA GLN A 135 -9.95 -2.14 -9.41
C GLN A 135 -10.34 -3.63 -9.43
N ARG A 136 -11.13 -4.09 -8.44
CA ARG A 136 -11.62 -5.47 -8.37
C ARG A 136 -12.45 -5.82 -9.60
N GLN A 137 -13.39 -4.96 -9.98
CA GLN A 137 -14.22 -5.14 -11.18
C GLN A 137 -13.36 -5.17 -12.46
N GLY A 138 -12.39 -4.26 -12.58
CA GLY A 138 -11.46 -4.23 -13.72
C GLY A 138 -10.61 -5.51 -13.83
N VAL A 139 -10.12 -6.02 -12.70
CA VAL A 139 -9.38 -7.31 -12.65
C VAL A 139 -10.29 -8.46 -13.07
N GLU A 140 -11.54 -8.48 -12.59
CA GLU A 140 -12.50 -9.53 -12.93
C GLU A 140 -12.84 -9.54 -14.42
N LEU A 141 -13.14 -8.37 -15.01
CA LEU A 141 -13.35 -8.23 -16.46
C LEU A 141 -12.12 -8.66 -17.27
N ALA A 142 -10.92 -8.33 -16.80
CA ALA A 142 -9.67 -8.74 -17.44
C ALA A 142 -9.39 -10.25 -17.31
N LYS A 143 -9.85 -10.90 -16.23
CA LYS A 143 -9.81 -12.37 -16.09
C LYS A 143 -10.79 -13.04 -17.03
N GLN A 144 -12.03 -12.55 -17.10
CA GLN A 144 -13.07 -13.07 -18.00
C GLN A 144 -12.68 -12.92 -19.47
N SER A 145 -12.05 -11.81 -19.84
CA SER A 145 -11.51 -11.58 -21.19
C SER A 145 -10.16 -12.28 -21.46
N GLY A 146 -9.69 -13.14 -20.54
CA GLY A 146 -8.50 -13.97 -20.74
C GLY A 146 -7.16 -13.22 -20.75
N LYS A 147 -7.13 -11.93 -20.38
CA LYS A 147 -5.89 -11.12 -20.38
C LYS A 147 -4.89 -11.58 -19.30
N TYR A 148 -5.38 -12.17 -18.22
CA TYR A 148 -4.52 -12.77 -17.19
C TYR A 148 -4.14 -14.21 -17.55
N ALA A 149 -3.26 -14.40 -18.54
CA ALA A 149 -2.73 -15.71 -18.93
C ALA A 149 -1.59 -16.22 -18.01
N GLY A 150 -1.37 -15.57 -16.86
CA GLY A 150 -0.23 -15.83 -15.98
C GLY A 150 1.11 -15.35 -16.53
N ARG A 151 2.20 -15.59 -15.79
CA ARG A 151 3.55 -15.30 -16.26
C ARG A 151 3.88 -16.29 -17.40
N LYS A 152 4.16 -15.77 -18.60
CA LYS A 152 4.63 -16.62 -19.71
C LYS A 152 5.86 -17.40 -19.25
N ALA A 153 5.82 -18.71 -19.47
CA ALA A 153 6.93 -19.59 -19.14
C ALA A 153 8.18 -19.15 -19.91
N ASP A 154 9.31 -19.10 -19.21
CA ASP A 154 10.61 -18.91 -19.86
C ASP A 154 11.02 -20.24 -20.47
N THR A 155 10.72 -20.41 -21.75
CA THR A 155 10.97 -21.64 -22.51
C THR A 155 12.46 -21.97 -22.57
N LEU A 156 13.33 -20.98 -22.69
CA LEU A 156 14.78 -21.18 -22.71
C LEU A 156 15.30 -21.71 -21.37
N ALA A 157 14.79 -21.16 -20.27
CA ALA A 157 15.14 -21.68 -18.94
C ALA A 157 14.60 -23.10 -18.73
N HIS A 158 13.40 -23.40 -19.23
CA HIS A 158 12.83 -24.75 -19.14
C HIS A 158 13.65 -25.77 -19.94
N ASP A 159 14.01 -25.47 -21.18
CA ASP A 159 14.80 -26.36 -22.05
C ASP A 159 16.17 -26.65 -21.44
N ARG A 160 16.82 -25.62 -20.87
CA ARG A 160 18.11 -25.78 -20.18
C ARG A 160 17.99 -26.70 -18.96
N ILE A 161 16.93 -26.56 -18.16
CA ILE A 161 16.65 -27.44 -17.02
C ILE A 161 16.44 -28.89 -17.47
N ILE A 162 15.67 -29.10 -18.54
CA ILE A 162 15.38 -30.44 -19.08
C ILE A 162 16.65 -31.10 -19.60
N ALA A 163 17.48 -30.37 -20.35
CA ALA A 163 18.75 -30.87 -20.87
C ALA A 163 19.70 -31.31 -19.74
N LEU A 164 19.88 -30.47 -18.71
CA LEU A 164 20.75 -30.75 -17.57
C LEU A 164 20.25 -31.95 -16.74
N ARG A 165 18.95 -32.05 -16.49
CA ARG A 165 18.36 -33.18 -15.77
C ARG A 165 18.43 -34.49 -16.56
N THR A 166 18.30 -34.42 -17.89
CA THR A 166 18.44 -35.60 -18.77
C THR A 166 19.89 -36.06 -18.88
N ALA A 167 20.85 -35.14 -18.79
CA ALA A 167 22.29 -35.43 -18.70
C ALA A 167 22.73 -36.03 -17.35
N GLY A 168 21.82 -36.22 -16.39
CA GLY A 168 22.09 -36.90 -15.11
C GLY A 168 22.44 -35.98 -13.94
N HIS A 169 22.46 -34.65 -14.12
CA HIS A 169 22.75 -33.72 -13.02
C HIS A 169 21.68 -33.77 -11.93
N SER A 170 22.10 -33.60 -10.67
CA SER A 170 21.18 -33.52 -9.53
C SER A 170 20.28 -32.27 -9.61
N ILE A 171 19.20 -32.24 -8.81
CA ILE A 171 18.28 -31.08 -8.78
C ILE A 171 19.02 -29.81 -8.32
N ALA A 172 19.83 -29.91 -7.26
CA ALA A 172 20.62 -28.80 -6.73
C ALA A 172 21.65 -28.29 -7.74
N GLU A 173 22.32 -29.21 -8.43
CA GLU A 173 23.32 -28.84 -9.44
C GLU A 173 22.69 -28.20 -10.67
N THR A 174 21.54 -28.71 -11.11
CA THR A 174 20.77 -28.10 -12.21
C THR A 174 20.31 -26.69 -11.85
N ALA A 175 19.83 -26.47 -10.63
CA ALA A 175 19.40 -25.16 -10.15
C ALA A 175 20.55 -24.13 -10.21
N ARG A 176 21.74 -24.53 -9.76
CA ARG A 176 22.96 -23.71 -9.84
C ARG A 176 23.35 -23.38 -11.27
N LEU A 177 23.39 -24.38 -12.16
CA LEU A 177 23.81 -24.21 -13.56
C LEU A 177 22.79 -23.43 -14.41
N ALA A 178 21.49 -23.63 -14.13
CA ALA A 178 20.40 -22.92 -14.80
C ALA A 178 20.07 -21.56 -14.15
N ARG A 179 20.78 -21.17 -13.08
CA ARG A 179 20.54 -19.94 -12.30
C ARG A 179 19.09 -19.78 -11.86
N CYS A 180 18.48 -20.86 -11.39
CA CYS A 180 17.09 -20.89 -10.92
C CYS A 180 16.97 -21.60 -9.56
N SER A 181 15.77 -21.60 -8.97
CA SER A 181 15.55 -22.30 -7.70
C SER A 181 15.33 -23.80 -7.92
N GLU A 182 15.68 -24.62 -6.92
CA GLU A 182 15.37 -26.05 -6.96
C GLU A 182 13.88 -26.35 -7.14
N SER A 183 13.02 -25.50 -6.57
CA SER A 183 11.56 -25.58 -6.75
C SER A 183 11.16 -25.38 -8.22
N GLN A 184 11.84 -24.49 -8.94
CA GLN A 184 11.62 -24.31 -10.38
C GLN A 184 12.09 -25.53 -11.18
N VAL A 185 13.23 -26.13 -10.82
CA VAL A 185 13.73 -27.37 -11.44
C VAL A 185 12.75 -28.53 -11.24
N LYS A 186 12.28 -28.76 -10.01
CA LYS A 186 11.29 -29.80 -9.68
C LYS A 186 10.00 -29.61 -10.47
N ARG A 187 9.48 -28.39 -10.51
CA ARG A 187 8.25 -28.03 -11.25
C ARG A 187 8.38 -28.29 -12.75
N VAL A 188 9.47 -27.83 -13.37
CA VAL A 188 9.71 -28.02 -14.81
C VAL A 188 9.92 -29.50 -15.15
N TRP A 189 10.64 -30.23 -14.31
CA TRP A 189 10.88 -31.67 -14.52
C TRP A 189 9.58 -32.49 -14.40
N ALA A 190 8.68 -32.15 -13.47
CA ALA A 190 7.37 -32.76 -13.37
C ALA A 190 6.49 -32.45 -14.59
N MET A 191 6.50 -31.19 -15.09
CA MET A 191 5.74 -30.77 -16.27
C MET A 191 6.13 -31.53 -17.55
N ARG A 192 7.36 -32.03 -17.66
CA ARG A 192 7.80 -32.85 -18.80
C ARG A 192 6.98 -34.15 -18.91
N GLY A 193 6.69 -34.80 -17.79
CA GLY A 193 5.97 -36.08 -17.76
C GLY A 193 4.55 -36.00 -18.32
N ASP A 194 3.87 -34.87 -18.10
CA ASP A 194 2.50 -34.64 -18.61
C ASP A 194 2.47 -34.40 -20.13
N VAL A 195 3.52 -33.82 -20.71
CA VAL A 195 3.62 -33.53 -22.15
C VAL A 195 3.95 -34.78 -22.97
N ASP A 196 4.81 -35.67 -22.45
CA ASP A 196 5.14 -36.94 -23.09
C ASP A 196 3.95 -37.93 -23.02
N GLY A 197 3.08 -37.83 -22.01
CA GLY A 197 1.85 -38.64 -21.89
C GLY A 197 0.74 -38.29 -22.89
N GLN A 198 0.68 -37.05 -23.41
CA GLN A 198 -0.32 -36.62 -24.40
C GLN A 198 0.03 -36.98 -25.85
N LYS A 199 1.32 -37.15 -26.19
CA LYS A 199 1.74 -37.57 -27.54
C LYS A 199 1.44 -39.05 -27.85
N GLY A 200 1.07 -39.86 -26.86
CA GLY A 200 0.77 -41.29 -27.03
C GLY A 200 -0.65 -41.64 -27.49
N LYS A 201 -1.60 -40.68 -27.53
CA LYS A 201 -2.97 -40.91 -28.06
C LYS A 201 -3.11 -40.35 -29.47
N SER A 202 -2.56 -41.06 -30.46
CA SER A 202 -2.92 -40.87 -31.86
C SER A 202 -4.21 -41.66 -32.17
N PRO A 203 -5.21 -41.09 -32.88
CA PRO A 203 -6.45 -41.79 -33.17
C PRO A 203 -6.18 -42.94 -34.14
N ARG A 204 -6.51 -44.17 -33.75
CA ARG A 204 -6.56 -45.31 -34.67
C ARG A 204 -7.54 -44.95 -35.80
N LYS A 205 -7.02 -44.89 -37.02
CA LYS A 205 -7.82 -44.86 -38.25
C LYS A 205 -8.79 -46.05 -38.25
N ALA A 206 -10.09 -45.77 -38.29
CA ALA A 206 -11.09 -46.74 -38.74
C ALA A 206 -11.16 -46.63 -40.27
N GLY A 207 -11.11 -47.77 -40.94
CA GLY A 207 -11.20 -47.92 -42.39
C GLY A 207 -12.62 -47.88 -42.91
#